data_AF-A0A0K1W0X5-F1
#
_entry.id   AF-A0A0K1W0X5-F1
#
_cell.length_a   1.000
_cell.length_b   1.000
_cell.length_c   1.000
_cell.angle_alpha   90.00
_cell.angle_beta   90.00
_cell.angle_gamma   90.00
#
_symmetry.space_group_name_H-M   'P 1'
#
loop_
_entity.id
_entity.type
_entity.pdbx_description
1 polymer ?
#
loop_
_entity_poly.entity_id
_entity_poly.type
_entity_poly.pdbx_seq_one_letter_code
_entity_poly.pdbx_strand_id
1 'polypeptide(L)'
;MNCCKCNVETIKNCICAIQNCECNINNLADCWCCVEDMWLKLVDNNNSFKYLTNILEEAIKNKKIEKIVREEFSQLKKDIFSNKKQKSKTINKSYLDLIETNIDPVLVVQSFHANLITKIIYFVNELNYYLEIINLVVEVFPSFNISIDYEKIDQYINSVDKILPFIVNEFKSIKKEIDNSFEYEMLKAKLFDLDELVIRIKDKIEVKTIYNNK
;
A
#
# COMPACT_ATOMS: atom_id res chain seq x y z
N MET A 1 5.03 -24.83 -10.78
CA MET A 1 4.50 -24.16 -9.57
C MET A 1 5.59 -23.43 -8.76
N ASN A 2 6.56 -22.76 -9.41
CA ASN A 2 7.70 -22.10 -8.73
C ASN A 2 7.88 -20.63 -9.15
N CYS A 3 6.83 -19.97 -9.66
CA CYS A 3 6.98 -18.67 -10.31
C CYS A 3 7.44 -17.56 -9.34
N CYS A 4 6.89 -17.51 -8.12
CA CYS A 4 7.41 -16.63 -7.07
C CYS A 4 7.84 -17.50 -5.87
N LYS A 5 8.98 -17.18 -5.23
CA LYS A 5 9.32 -17.67 -3.87
C LYS A 5 8.40 -17.00 -2.81
N CYS A 6 7.14 -16.76 -3.13
CA CYS A 6 6.15 -16.21 -2.24
C CYS A 6 5.63 -17.29 -1.29
N ASN A 7 5.05 -16.88 -0.17
CA ASN A 7 4.35 -17.77 0.74
C ASN A 7 3.20 -18.51 -0.01
N VAL A 8 3.06 -19.81 0.23
CA VAL A 8 2.09 -20.72 -0.42
C VAL A 8 0.64 -20.25 -0.25
N GLU A 9 0.30 -19.64 0.89
CA GLU A 9 -1.04 -19.07 1.13
C GLU A 9 -1.34 -17.88 0.22
N THR A 10 -0.32 -17.12 -0.17
CA THR A 10 -0.44 -15.96 -1.06
C THR A 10 -0.58 -16.40 -2.52
N ILE A 11 0.10 -17.48 -2.93
CA ILE A 11 0.15 -17.97 -4.32
C ILE A 11 -1.23 -18.37 -4.86
N LYS A 12 -2.07 -19.05 -4.07
CA LYS A 12 -3.42 -19.49 -4.51
C LYS A 12 -4.34 -18.33 -4.95
N ASN A 13 -4.01 -17.12 -4.51
CA ASN A 13 -4.77 -15.91 -4.76
C ASN A 13 -4.21 -15.07 -5.92
N CYS A 14 -3.15 -15.52 -6.60
CA CYS A 14 -2.49 -14.77 -7.67
C CYS A 14 -2.52 -15.48 -9.02
N ILE A 15 -2.52 -14.71 -10.11
CA ILE A 15 -2.53 -15.25 -11.48
C ILE A 15 -1.31 -16.09 -11.82
N CYS A 16 -0.20 -15.90 -11.09
CA CYS A 16 1.00 -16.74 -11.16
C CYS A 16 0.74 -18.20 -10.68
N ALA A 17 -0.46 -18.52 -10.18
CA ALA A 17 -0.96 -19.89 -10.02
C ALA A 17 -1.60 -20.47 -11.30
N ILE A 18 -2.12 -19.62 -12.17
CA ILE A 18 -2.89 -19.97 -13.38
C ILE A 18 -1.98 -20.03 -14.61
N GLN A 19 -1.11 -19.02 -14.78
CA GLN A 19 -0.15 -18.99 -15.86
C GLN A 19 1.15 -19.62 -15.38
N ASN A 20 1.68 -20.56 -16.17
CA ASN A 20 3.12 -20.88 -16.18
C ASN A 20 3.87 -19.63 -16.67
N CYS A 21 3.76 -18.51 -15.94
CA CYS A 21 4.60 -17.37 -16.20
C CYS A 21 6.03 -17.87 -16.03
N GLU A 22 6.85 -17.66 -17.05
CA GLU A 22 8.28 -17.59 -16.88
C GLU A 22 8.51 -16.33 -16.04
N CYS A 23 8.29 -16.41 -14.72
CA CYS A 23 8.76 -15.37 -13.82
C CYS A 23 10.25 -15.28 -14.07
N ASN A 24 10.69 -14.17 -14.64
CA ASN A 24 12.08 -14.02 -14.97
C ASN A 24 12.77 -13.96 -13.62
N ILE A 25 13.61 -14.93 -13.29
CA ILE A 25 14.25 -15.06 -11.96
C ILE A 25 15.01 -13.77 -11.57
N ASN A 26 15.26 -12.90 -12.57
CA ASN A 26 15.91 -11.60 -12.47
C ASN A 26 14.96 -10.38 -12.37
N ASN A 27 13.64 -10.52 -12.60
CA ASN A 27 12.66 -9.45 -12.38
C ASN A 27 11.94 -9.66 -11.04
N LEU A 28 12.08 -8.68 -10.15
CA LEU A 28 11.71 -8.81 -8.75
C LEU A 28 10.19 -8.71 -8.47
N ALA A 29 9.35 -8.41 -9.48
CA ALA A 29 7.91 -8.20 -9.29
C ALA A 29 7.09 -8.41 -10.57
N ASP A 30 6.96 -9.68 -11.00
CA ASP A 30 6.17 -10.06 -12.20
C ASP A 30 4.69 -10.37 -11.90
N CYS A 31 4.26 -10.33 -10.63
CA CYS A 31 2.86 -10.41 -10.25
C CYS A 31 2.58 -9.73 -8.90
N TRP A 32 1.32 -9.40 -8.64
CA TRP A 32 0.87 -8.74 -7.41
C TRP A 32 1.42 -9.34 -6.10
N CYS A 33 1.47 -10.67 -6.00
CA CYS A 33 2.04 -11.35 -4.83
C CYS A 33 3.51 -11.00 -4.59
N CYS A 34 4.29 -10.90 -5.67
CA CYS A 34 5.69 -10.52 -5.63
C CYS A 34 5.83 -9.01 -5.28
N VAL A 35 4.88 -8.14 -5.69
CA VAL A 35 4.80 -6.73 -5.26
C VAL A 35 4.55 -6.63 -3.74
N GLU A 36 3.58 -7.38 -3.21
CA GLU A 36 3.30 -7.38 -1.76
C GLU A 36 4.50 -7.88 -0.93
N ASP A 37 5.17 -8.94 -1.38
CA ASP A 37 6.37 -9.47 -0.72
C ASP A 37 7.55 -8.47 -0.76
N MET A 38 7.75 -7.79 -1.91
CA MET A 38 8.73 -6.72 -2.03
C MET A 38 8.43 -5.58 -1.05
N TRP A 39 7.18 -5.15 -0.96
CA TRP A 39 6.77 -4.12 -0.01
C TRP A 39 7.10 -4.50 1.44
N LEU A 40 6.71 -5.70 1.87
CA LEU A 40 6.98 -6.18 3.22
C LEU A 40 8.48 -6.14 3.54
N LYS A 41 9.33 -6.61 2.62
CA LYS A 41 10.79 -6.54 2.76
C LYS A 41 11.30 -5.10 2.87
N LEU A 42 10.76 -4.18 2.05
CA LEU A 42 11.16 -2.77 2.07
C LEU A 42 10.84 -2.08 3.40
N VAL A 43 9.72 -2.43 4.05
CA VAL A 43 9.31 -1.80 5.31
C VAL A 43 9.82 -2.52 6.56
N ASP A 44 10.07 -3.83 6.50
CA ASP A 44 10.64 -4.60 7.60
C ASP A 44 12.14 -4.28 7.77
N ASN A 45 12.89 -4.13 6.68
CA ASN A 45 14.34 -3.93 6.72
C ASN A 45 14.78 -2.64 7.45
N ASN A 46 13.94 -1.60 7.45
CA ASN A 46 14.31 -0.28 8.01
C ASN A 46 13.50 0.11 9.27
N ASN A 47 12.59 -0.74 9.75
CA ASN A 47 11.69 -0.45 10.87
C ASN A 47 10.85 0.84 10.71
N SER A 48 10.77 1.42 9.51
CA SER A 48 10.10 2.71 9.28
C SER A 48 8.58 2.61 9.52
N PHE A 49 7.96 1.50 9.13
CA PHE A 49 6.55 1.24 9.40
C PHE A 49 6.22 1.14 10.90
N LYS A 50 7.09 0.46 11.67
CA LYS A 50 6.95 0.36 13.12
C LYS A 50 7.08 1.74 13.77
N TYR A 51 8.02 2.55 13.27
CA TYR A 51 8.18 3.94 13.72
C TYR A 51 6.91 4.77 13.52
N LEU A 52 6.33 4.76 12.31
CA LEU A 52 5.08 5.50 12.04
C LEU A 52 3.91 5.02 12.90
N THR A 53 3.80 3.71 13.13
CA THR A 53 2.78 3.14 14.01
C THR A 53 2.96 3.63 15.45
N ASN A 54 4.19 3.73 15.94
CA ASN A 54 4.45 4.25 17.28
C ASN A 54 4.13 5.75 17.38
N ILE A 55 4.51 6.56 16.38
CA ILE A 55 4.16 7.99 16.36
C ILE A 55 2.65 8.16 16.44
N LEU A 56 1.89 7.40 15.65
CA LEU A 56 0.42 7.45 15.65
C LEU A 56 -0.13 7.23 17.07
N GLU A 57 0.34 6.19 17.76
CA GLU A 57 -0.10 5.88 19.13
C GLU A 57 0.29 6.95 20.14
N GLU A 58 1.51 7.50 20.02
CA GLU A 58 2.00 8.56 20.89
C GLU A 58 1.20 9.85 20.69
N ALA A 59 0.94 10.22 19.43
CA ALA A 59 0.17 11.41 19.08
C ALA A 59 -1.25 11.37 19.65
N ILE A 60 -1.94 10.23 19.56
CA ILE A 60 -3.27 10.03 20.15
C ILE A 60 -3.26 10.22 21.67
N LYS A 61 -2.22 9.71 22.35
CA LYS A 61 -2.14 9.72 23.82
C LYS A 61 -1.62 11.04 24.39
N ASN A 62 -0.85 11.80 23.62
CA ASN A 62 -0.17 12.99 24.11
C ASN A 62 -1.16 14.15 24.30
N LYS A 63 -1.51 14.43 25.56
CA LYS A 63 -2.46 15.51 25.94
C LYS A 63 -1.98 16.92 25.57
N LYS A 64 -0.69 17.11 25.24
CA LYS A 64 -0.17 18.38 24.72
C LYS A 64 -0.63 18.62 23.29
N ILE A 65 -1.03 17.58 22.56
CA ILE A 65 -1.61 17.70 21.23
C ILE A 65 -3.04 18.24 21.35
N GLU A 66 -3.36 19.27 20.55
CA GLU A 66 -4.72 19.78 20.42
C GLU A 66 -5.72 18.66 20.19
N LYS A 67 -6.88 18.76 20.83
CA LYS A 67 -7.89 17.70 20.82
C LYS A 67 -8.31 17.35 19.39
N ILE A 68 -8.48 18.35 18.52
CA ILE A 68 -8.90 18.16 17.14
C ILE A 68 -7.88 17.32 16.34
N VAL A 69 -6.58 17.63 16.48
CA VAL A 69 -5.50 16.87 15.84
C VAL A 69 -5.45 15.42 16.36
N ARG A 70 -5.68 15.21 17.67
CA ARG A 70 -5.76 13.84 18.21
C ARG A 70 -6.95 13.05 17.68
N GLU A 71 -8.07 13.73 17.42
CA GLU A 71 -9.24 13.11 16.80
C GLU A 71 -8.94 12.68 15.36
N GLU A 72 -8.17 13.47 14.61
CA GLU A 72 -7.69 13.10 13.27
C GLU A 72 -6.78 11.86 13.30
N PHE A 73 -5.78 11.82 14.19
CA PHE A 73 -4.96 10.61 14.37
C PHE A 73 -5.80 9.40 14.80
N SER A 74 -6.79 9.61 15.67
CA SER A 74 -7.70 8.53 16.09
C SER A 74 -8.55 8.02 14.94
N GLN A 75 -8.93 8.89 14.01
CA GLN A 75 -9.67 8.52 12.81
C GLN A 75 -8.79 7.72 11.84
N LEU A 76 -7.56 8.18 11.58
CA LEU A 76 -6.58 7.43 10.77
C LEU A 76 -6.34 6.02 11.32
N LYS A 77 -6.23 5.87 12.64
CA LYS A 77 -6.10 4.55 13.29
C LYS A 77 -7.31 3.64 13.01
N LYS A 78 -8.53 4.19 13.04
CA LYS A 78 -9.76 3.43 12.71
C LYS A 78 -9.78 3.03 11.24
N ASP A 79 -9.37 3.93 10.36
CA ASP A 79 -9.35 3.69 8.91
C ASP A 79 -8.34 2.61 8.54
N ILE A 80 -7.14 2.64 9.13
CA ILE A 80 -6.14 1.57 9.01
C ILE A 80 -6.72 0.22 9.46
N PHE A 81 -7.38 0.17 10.62
CA PHE A 81 -7.97 -1.05 11.14
C PHE A 81 -9.09 -1.59 10.23
N SER A 82 -9.97 -0.70 9.76
CA SER A 82 -11.04 -1.04 8.83
C SER A 82 -10.48 -1.60 7.53
N ASN A 83 -9.47 -0.94 6.95
CA ASN A 83 -8.81 -1.35 5.72
C ASN A 83 -8.15 -2.73 5.85
N LYS A 84 -7.43 -3.00 6.95
CA LYS A 84 -6.85 -4.33 7.25
C LYS A 84 -7.91 -5.43 7.31
N LYS A 85 -9.06 -5.15 7.94
CA LYS A 85 -10.19 -6.10 8.01
C LYS A 85 -10.81 -6.37 6.65
N GLN A 86 -10.84 -5.38 5.74
CA GLN A 86 -11.36 -5.61 4.39
C GLN A 86 -10.35 -6.35 3.51
N LYS A 87 -9.06 -6.02 3.62
CA LYS A 87 -7.97 -6.72 2.94
C LYS A 87 -7.96 -8.21 3.27
N SER A 88 -8.16 -8.57 4.54
CA SER A 88 -8.19 -9.99 4.96
C SER A 88 -9.35 -10.79 4.35
N LYS A 89 -10.49 -10.14 4.02
CA LYS A 89 -11.62 -10.82 3.37
C LYS A 89 -11.36 -11.14 1.89
N THR A 90 -10.48 -10.37 1.24
CA THR A 90 -10.18 -10.52 -0.19
C THR A 90 -9.15 -11.61 -0.48
N ILE A 91 -8.47 -12.13 0.56
CA ILE A 91 -7.41 -13.15 0.49
C ILE A 91 -7.97 -14.59 0.39
N ASN A 92 -9.29 -14.80 0.38
CA ASN A 92 -9.87 -16.15 0.45
C ASN A 92 -10.37 -16.74 -0.90
N LYS A 93 -9.96 -16.20 -2.05
CA LYS A 93 -10.43 -16.68 -3.37
C LYS A 93 -9.33 -17.47 -4.11
N SER A 94 -9.43 -18.80 -4.11
CA SER A 94 -8.59 -19.67 -4.93
C SER A 94 -9.04 -19.63 -6.39
N TYR A 95 -8.18 -19.14 -7.27
CA TYR A 95 -8.46 -19.14 -8.71
C TYR A 95 -8.20 -20.49 -9.38
N LEU A 96 -7.41 -21.36 -8.74
CA LEU A 96 -7.17 -22.73 -9.21
C LEU A 96 -8.48 -23.53 -9.24
N ASP A 97 -9.28 -23.41 -8.18
CA ASP A 97 -10.55 -24.11 -8.03
C ASP A 97 -11.58 -23.68 -9.11
N LEU A 98 -11.45 -22.46 -9.65
CA LEU A 98 -12.31 -21.94 -10.72
C LEU A 98 -11.93 -22.46 -12.11
N ILE A 99 -10.69 -22.90 -12.31
CA ILE A 99 -10.23 -23.45 -13.59
C ILE A 99 -10.63 -24.93 -13.72
N GLU A 100 -10.65 -25.66 -12.60
CA GLU A 100 -11.02 -27.07 -12.56
C GLU A 100 -12.53 -27.31 -12.79
N THR A 101 -13.35 -26.25 -12.81
CA THR A 101 -14.82 -26.32 -12.83
C THR A 101 -15.49 -26.06 -14.20
N ASN A 102 -14.74 -26.11 -15.32
CA ASN A 102 -15.25 -25.84 -16.69
C ASN A 102 -15.92 -24.45 -16.86
N ILE A 103 -15.56 -23.47 -16.03
CA ILE A 103 -16.01 -22.07 -16.17
C ILE A 103 -15.36 -21.46 -17.41
N ASP A 104 -16.08 -20.60 -18.14
CA ASP A 104 -15.54 -19.84 -19.27
C ASP A 104 -14.27 -19.08 -18.86
N PRO A 105 -13.12 -19.31 -19.51
CA PRO A 105 -11.86 -18.62 -19.22
C PRO A 105 -11.97 -17.09 -19.21
N VAL A 106 -12.85 -16.51 -20.02
CA VAL A 106 -13.07 -15.05 -20.04
C VAL A 106 -13.64 -14.57 -18.71
N LEU A 107 -14.60 -15.30 -18.14
CA LEU A 107 -15.21 -14.97 -16.84
C LEU A 107 -14.20 -15.15 -15.70
N VAL A 108 -13.28 -16.12 -15.81
CA VAL A 108 -12.20 -16.31 -14.83
C VAL A 108 -11.25 -15.11 -14.85
N VAL A 109 -10.86 -14.63 -16.03
CA VAL A 109 -9.99 -13.45 -16.19
C VAL A 109 -10.66 -12.18 -15.67
N GLN A 110 -11.94 -11.96 -15.97
CA GLN A 110 -12.72 -10.83 -15.44
C GLN A 110 -12.77 -10.84 -13.91
N SER A 111 -13.07 -12.00 -13.32
CA SER A 111 -13.09 -12.19 -11.86
C SER A 111 -11.71 -11.96 -11.22
N PHE A 112 -10.65 -12.33 -11.94
CA PHE A 112 -9.28 -12.05 -11.52
C PHE A 112 -8.99 -10.54 -11.54
N HIS A 113 -9.28 -9.84 -12.64
CA HIS A 113 -9.08 -8.39 -12.77
C HIS A 113 -9.83 -7.62 -11.67
N ALA A 114 -11.11 -7.94 -11.44
CA ALA A 114 -11.91 -7.26 -10.41
C ALA A 114 -11.32 -7.43 -8.99
N ASN A 115 -10.80 -8.62 -8.66
CA ASN A 115 -10.14 -8.84 -7.38
C ASN A 115 -8.78 -8.15 -7.32
N LEU A 116 -7.99 -8.19 -8.41
CA LEU A 116 -6.71 -7.51 -8.46
C LEU A 116 -6.89 -6.00 -8.22
N ILE A 117 -7.87 -5.36 -8.88
CA ILE A 117 -8.23 -3.96 -8.63
C ILE A 117 -8.52 -3.75 -7.13
N THR A 118 -9.35 -4.61 -6.54
CA THR A 118 -9.73 -4.51 -5.13
C THR A 118 -8.52 -4.62 -4.18
N LYS A 119 -7.60 -5.54 -4.44
CA LYS A 119 -6.37 -5.72 -3.65
C LYS A 119 -5.47 -4.48 -3.74
N ILE A 120 -5.29 -3.96 -4.95
CA ILE A 120 -4.48 -2.75 -5.17
C ILE A 120 -5.12 -1.56 -4.45
N ILE A 121 -6.45 -1.39 -4.52
CA ILE A 121 -7.15 -0.31 -3.79
C ILE A 121 -6.85 -0.37 -2.29
N TYR A 122 -6.99 -1.53 -1.66
CA TYR A 122 -6.73 -1.65 -0.23
C TYR A 122 -5.27 -1.41 0.12
N PHE A 123 -4.34 -1.82 -0.74
CA PHE A 123 -2.92 -1.55 -0.57
C PHE A 123 -2.61 -0.05 -0.69
N VAL A 124 -3.12 0.62 -1.73
CA VAL A 124 -2.96 2.07 -1.93
C VAL A 124 -3.59 2.87 -0.78
N ASN A 125 -4.75 2.46 -0.28
CA ASN A 125 -5.36 3.08 0.91
C ASN A 125 -4.45 2.96 2.14
N GLU A 126 -3.84 1.79 2.35
CA GLU A 126 -2.90 1.59 3.45
C GLU A 126 -1.74 2.58 3.36
N LEU A 127 -1.10 2.70 2.19
CA LEU A 127 -0.03 3.67 1.95
C LEU A 127 -0.48 5.11 2.23
N ASN A 128 -1.64 5.50 1.69
CA ASN A 128 -2.21 6.83 1.90
C ASN A 128 -2.42 7.15 3.38
N TYR A 129 -2.94 6.22 4.18
CA TYR A 129 -3.13 6.47 5.62
C TYR A 129 -1.80 6.73 6.34
N TYR A 130 -0.75 5.97 6.01
CA TYR A 130 0.57 6.17 6.63
C TYR A 130 1.25 7.45 6.15
N LEU A 131 1.07 7.84 4.89
CA LEU A 131 1.51 9.13 4.38
C LEU A 131 0.75 10.29 5.03
N GLU A 132 -0.55 10.16 5.28
CA GLU A 132 -1.31 11.18 6.01
C GLU A 132 -0.88 11.30 7.49
N ILE A 133 -0.46 10.20 8.13
CA ILE A 133 0.19 10.27 9.45
C ILE A 133 1.45 11.15 9.37
N ILE A 134 2.31 10.92 8.37
CA ILE A 134 3.52 11.73 8.17
C ILE A 134 3.14 13.20 7.93
N ASN A 135 2.19 13.44 7.02
CA ASN A 135 1.74 14.77 6.65
C ASN A 135 1.26 15.57 7.87
N LEU A 136 0.39 14.97 8.69
CA LEU A 136 -0.03 15.56 9.96
C LEU A 136 1.18 15.83 10.84
N VAL A 137 1.95 14.80 11.20
CA VAL A 137 3.10 14.92 12.14
C VAL A 137 4.07 16.05 11.75
N VAL A 138 4.36 16.20 10.46
CA VAL A 138 5.24 17.26 9.94
C VAL A 138 4.60 18.64 10.01
N GLU A 139 3.30 18.77 9.72
CA GLU A 139 2.57 20.04 9.81
C GLU A 139 2.49 20.56 11.24
N VAL A 140 2.27 19.66 12.18
CA VAL A 140 2.07 20.05 13.56
C VAL A 140 3.41 20.34 14.30
N PHE A 141 4.56 19.82 13.84
CA PHE A 141 5.87 20.14 14.44
C PHE A 141 6.26 21.64 14.33
N PRO A 142 6.79 22.28 15.41
CA PRO A 142 7.32 21.71 16.66
C PRO A 142 6.36 21.70 17.86
N SER A 143 5.10 22.08 17.70
CA SER A 143 4.21 22.40 18.83
C SER A 143 3.92 21.23 19.79
N PHE A 144 4.34 20.00 19.45
CA PHE A 144 3.87 18.75 20.08
C PHE A 144 4.90 18.07 20.98
N ASN A 145 6.13 18.59 21.06
CA ASN A 145 7.19 18.02 21.92
C ASN A 145 7.44 16.52 21.65
N ILE A 146 7.11 16.04 20.44
CA ILE A 146 7.43 14.69 19.95
C ILE A 146 8.74 14.82 19.19
N SER A 147 9.71 13.96 19.52
CA SER A 147 10.94 13.85 18.75
C SER A 147 10.63 13.13 17.44
N ILE A 148 10.78 13.84 16.33
CA ILE A 148 10.58 13.29 14.99
C ILE A 148 11.93 12.86 14.43
N ASP A 149 12.04 11.58 14.11
CA ASP A 149 13.13 10.97 13.37
C ASP A 149 12.78 11.08 11.87
N TYR A 150 13.26 12.17 11.27
CA TYR A 150 13.04 12.44 9.85
C TYR A 150 13.74 11.42 8.94
N GLU A 151 14.80 10.73 9.41
CA GLU A 151 15.45 9.67 8.65
C GLU A 151 14.51 8.48 8.49
N LYS A 152 13.77 8.10 9.54
CA LYS A 152 12.77 7.03 9.45
C LYS A 152 11.61 7.38 8.55
N ILE A 153 11.18 8.65 8.54
CA ILE A 153 10.14 9.13 7.64
C ILE A 153 10.62 9.08 6.18
N ASP A 154 11.82 9.59 5.92
CA ASP A 154 12.43 9.58 4.58
C ASP A 154 12.62 8.13 4.07
N GLN A 155 13.07 7.23 4.95
CA GLN A 155 13.14 5.80 4.64
C GLN A 155 11.79 5.19 4.25
N TYR A 156 10.70 5.58 4.90
CA TYR A 156 9.35 5.12 4.54
C TYR A 156 8.92 5.65 3.16
N ILE A 157 9.09 6.94 2.92
CA ILE A 157 8.73 7.60 1.67
C ILE A 157 9.50 7.00 0.49
N ASN A 158 10.81 6.82 0.67
CA ASN A 158 11.66 6.16 -0.33
C ASN A 158 11.21 4.72 -0.62
N SER A 159 10.67 3.99 0.38
CA SER A 159 10.05 2.68 0.14
C SER A 159 8.76 2.79 -0.67
N VAL A 160 7.95 3.82 -0.45
CA VAL A 160 6.73 4.09 -1.25
C VAL A 160 7.10 4.42 -2.71
N ASP A 161 8.07 5.30 -2.95
CA ASP A 161 8.53 5.62 -4.30
C ASP A 161 9.05 4.40 -5.05
N LYS A 162 9.79 3.54 -4.34
CA LYS A 162 10.32 2.31 -4.94
C LYS A 162 9.22 1.36 -5.37
N ILE A 163 8.11 1.28 -4.62
CA ILE A 163 7.04 0.32 -4.92
C ILE A 163 6.05 0.85 -5.97
N LEU A 164 5.84 2.17 -6.04
CA LEU A 164 4.88 2.83 -6.93
C LEU A 164 4.94 2.36 -8.39
N PRO A 165 6.11 2.31 -9.07
CA PRO A 165 6.21 1.84 -10.45
C PRO A 165 5.69 0.41 -10.65
N PHE A 166 5.89 -0.47 -9.66
CA PHE A 166 5.43 -1.85 -9.72
C PHE A 166 3.90 -1.94 -9.57
N ILE A 167 3.31 -1.13 -8.68
CA ILE A 167 1.84 -1.02 -8.57
C ILE A 167 1.24 -0.54 -9.89
N VAL A 168 1.85 0.47 -10.51
CA VAL A 168 1.41 1.00 -11.82
C VAL A 168 1.54 -0.06 -12.92
N ASN A 169 2.58 -0.88 -12.88
CA ASN A 169 2.74 -1.98 -13.84
C ASN A 169 1.64 -3.03 -13.70
N GLU A 170 1.30 -3.42 -12.46
CA GLU A 170 0.18 -4.32 -12.20
C GLU A 170 -1.15 -3.71 -12.65
N PHE A 171 -1.38 -2.43 -12.39
CA PHE A 171 -2.57 -1.73 -12.87
C PHE A 171 -2.68 -1.73 -14.40
N LYS A 172 -1.58 -1.50 -15.13
CA LYS A 172 -1.55 -1.52 -16.60
C LYS A 172 -1.90 -2.89 -17.20
N SER A 173 -1.69 -3.97 -16.45
CA SER A 173 -2.06 -5.33 -16.89
C SER A 173 -3.57 -5.57 -16.86
N ILE A 174 -4.31 -4.76 -16.11
CA ILE A 174 -5.75 -4.89 -15.92
C ILE A 174 -6.47 -4.29 -17.12
N LYS A 175 -7.33 -5.08 -17.75
CA LYS A 175 -8.20 -4.58 -18.81
C LYS A 175 -9.43 -3.91 -18.19
N LYS A 176 -9.73 -2.69 -18.63
CA LYS A 176 -11.01 -2.04 -18.31
C LYS A 176 -12.14 -2.76 -19.05
N GLU A 177 -13.10 -3.24 -18.27
CA GLU A 177 -14.27 -4.01 -18.71
C GLU A 177 -15.53 -3.32 -18.17
N ILE A 178 -16.71 -3.70 -18.69
CA ILE A 178 -17.97 -3.04 -18.32
C ILE A 178 -18.28 -3.22 -16.83
N ASP A 179 -18.00 -4.41 -16.31
CA ASP A 179 -18.25 -4.86 -14.94
C ASP A 179 -17.26 -4.29 -13.92
N ASN A 180 -16.04 -3.92 -14.34
CA ASN A 180 -15.01 -3.36 -13.45
C ASN A 180 -14.73 -1.85 -13.68
N SER A 181 -15.49 -1.21 -14.58
CA SER A 181 -15.19 0.15 -15.06
C SER A 181 -15.13 1.18 -13.93
N PHE A 182 -15.98 1.06 -12.91
CA PHE A 182 -16.03 2.03 -11.81
C PHE A 182 -14.79 1.89 -10.92
N GLU A 183 -14.49 0.67 -10.49
CA GLU A 183 -13.35 0.35 -9.64
C GLU A 183 -12.03 0.65 -10.34
N TYR A 184 -11.96 0.43 -11.66
CA TYR A 184 -10.81 0.78 -12.48
C TYR A 184 -10.51 2.29 -12.45
N GLU A 185 -11.52 3.14 -12.67
CA GLU A 185 -11.34 4.59 -12.60
C GLU A 185 -11.04 5.08 -11.18
N MET A 186 -11.67 4.46 -10.17
CA MET A 186 -11.38 4.77 -8.77
C MET A 186 -9.93 4.44 -8.41
N LEU A 187 -9.42 3.29 -8.85
CA LEU A 187 -8.02 2.91 -8.62
C LEU A 187 -7.06 3.87 -9.34
N LYS A 188 -7.38 4.24 -10.58
CA LYS A 188 -6.59 5.21 -11.34
C LYS A 188 -6.48 6.55 -10.60
N ALA A 189 -7.61 7.09 -10.10
CA ALA A 189 -7.62 8.33 -9.33
C ALA A 189 -6.78 8.20 -8.05
N LYS A 190 -6.94 7.10 -7.30
CA LYS A 190 -6.15 6.85 -6.08
C LYS A 190 -4.65 6.75 -6.32
N LEU A 191 -4.22 6.19 -7.45
CA LEU A 191 -2.79 6.12 -7.81
C LEU A 191 -2.23 7.51 -8.11
N PHE A 192 -3.02 8.36 -8.77
CA PHE A 192 -2.66 9.75 -9.02
C PHE A 192 -2.56 10.55 -7.71
N ASP A 193 -3.58 10.44 -6.85
CA ASP A 193 -3.59 11.11 -5.54
C ASP A 193 -2.41 10.66 -4.65
N LEU A 194 -2.06 9.37 -4.70
CA LEU A 194 -0.92 8.83 -3.95
C LEU A 194 0.41 9.42 -4.44
N ASP A 195 0.60 9.57 -5.75
CA ASP A 195 1.80 10.18 -6.33
C ASP A 195 1.94 11.65 -5.90
N GLU A 196 0.86 12.43 -6.01
CA GLU A 196 0.83 13.82 -5.55
C GLU A 196 1.11 13.95 -4.05
N LEU A 197 0.55 13.06 -3.23
CA LEU A 197 0.76 13.03 -1.78
C LEU A 197 2.23 12.77 -1.43
N VAL A 198 2.88 11.83 -2.12
CA VAL A 198 4.30 11.50 -1.91
C VAL A 198 5.18 12.70 -2.23
N ILE A 199 4.98 13.35 -3.39
CA ILE A 199 5.72 14.55 -3.80
C ILE A 199 5.54 15.66 -2.76
N ARG A 200 4.30 15.95 -2.38
CA ARG A 200 3.97 16.99 -1.40
C ARG A 200 4.65 16.78 -0.05
N ILE A 201 4.71 15.53 0.43
CA ILE A 201 5.36 15.21 1.71
C ILE A 201 6.88 15.36 1.61
N LYS A 202 7.50 14.92 0.50
CA LYS A 202 8.94 15.12 0.27
C LYS A 202 9.33 16.58 0.34
N ASP A 203 8.61 17.44 -0.38
CA ASP A 203 8.85 18.88 -0.39
C ASP A 203 8.78 19.47 1.02
N LYS A 204 7.79 19.05 1.82
CA LYS A 204 7.65 19.49 3.23
C LYS A 204 8.83 19.05 4.10
N ILE A 205 9.31 17.81 3.93
CA ILE A 205 10.41 17.26 4.73
C ILE A 205 11.74 17.91 4.36
N GLU A 206 12.00 18.13 3.06
CA GLU A 206 13.23 18.80 2.60
C GLU A 206 13.34 20.19 3.21
N VAL A 207 12.25 20.97 3.17
CA VAL A 207 12.21 22.29 3.80
C VAL A 207 12.52 22.19 5.31
N LYS A 208 11.88 21.26 6.03
CA LYS A 208 12.01 21.13 7.50
C LYS A 208 13.39 20.60 7.94
N THR A 209 14.01 19.71 7.17
CA THR A 209 15.36 19.20 7.46
C THR A 209 16.44 20.26 7.27
N ILE A 210 16.29 21.17 6.30
CA ILE A 210 17.18 22.34 6.14
C ILE A 210 17.09 23.28 7.35
N TYR A 211 15.90 23.47 7.92
CA TYR A 211 15.72 24.33 9.11
C TYR A 211 16.30 23.73 10.40
N ASN A 212 16.29 22.41 10.57
CA ASN A 212 16.83 21.75 11.77
C ASN A 212 18.37 21.62 11.78
N ASN A 213 19.03 21.81 10.63
CA ASN A 213 20.49 21.74 10.49
C ASN A 213 21.17 23.13 10.53
N LYS A 214 20.45 24.18 10.92
CA LYS A 214 20.95 25.53 11.20
C LYS A 214 20.78 25.87 12.67
#